data_AF-X5ZV02-F1
#
_entry.id   AF-X5ZV02-F1
#
_cell.length_a   1.000
_cell.length_b   1.000
_cell.length_c   1.000
_cell.angle_alpha   90.00
_cell.angle_beta   90.00
_cell.angle_gamma   90.00
#
_symmetry.space_group_name_H-M   'P 1'
#
loop_
_entity.id
_entity.type
_entity.pdbx_description
1 polymer ?
#
loop_
_entity_poly.entity_id
_entity_poly.type
_entity_poly.pdbx_seq_one_letter_code
_entity_poly.pdbx_strand_id
1 'polypeptide(L)'
;MAPPPLLVEELERVEPRAPLSDLALAGPPKPRGRRAVDDWGGTKLFQPVAAAAGLIEANGYSVTVSGIDIVRQDETCTEGGKSWACGIRARTAFRSFLRGRAVACKVPPEADRALIAAECRIGKLDVGQWLVENGWARATAGGPYVEAGDKARAAKKGVFGAAPDLGGLPPAPTPVAAPTASQPILDAPAIDTPPAGTEITPPADQPAPAQ
;
A
#
# COMPACT_ATOMS: atom_id res chain seq x y z
N MET A 1 29.38 34.61 48.92
CA MET A 1 28.24 35.55 48.91
C MET A 1 27.10 34.88 48.16
N ALA A 2 26.04 34.49 48.88
CA ALA A 2 24.83 33.98 48.26
C ALA A 2 24.01 35.16 47.70
N PRO A 3 23.32 35.01 46.56
CA PRO A 3 22.39 36.04 46.07
C PRO A 3 21.27 36.23 47.09
N PRO A 4 20.76 37.47 47.27
CA PRO A 4 19.70 37.74 48.23
C PRO A 4 18.42 36.99 47.84
N PRO A 5 17.62 36.54 48.82
CA PRO A 5 16.34 35.89 48.53
C PRO A 5 15.43 36.90 47.82
N LEU A 6 14.99 36.55 46.60
CA LEU A 6 14.01 37.34 45.87
C LEU A 6 12.65 37.11 46.53
N LEU A 7 12.02 38.20 46.99
CA LEU A 7 10.63 38.17 47.40
C LEU A 7 9.81 37.71 46.19
N VAL A 8 9.11 36.57 46.34
CA VAL A 8 8.11 36.12 45.37
C VAL A 8 6.91 37.06 45.47
N GLU A 9 7.06 38.29 44.97
CA GLU A 9 5.90 39.09 44.63
C GLU A 9 5.11 38.28 43.59
N GLU A 10 3.84 38.07 43.92
CA GLU A 10 2.87 37.23 43.25
C GLU A 10 2.89 37.55 41.75
N LEU A 11 3.48 36.65 40.94
CA LEU A 11 3.62 36.85 39.51
C LEU A 11 2.23 36.83 38.87
N GLU A 12 1.64 38.00 38.69
CA GLU A 12 0.35 38.16 38.04
C GLU A 12 0.50 37.88 36.54
N ARG A 13 -0.31 36.96 36.02
CA ARG A 13 -0.38 36.71 34.59
C ARG A 13 -1.03 37.90 33.91
N VAL A 14 -0.20 38.77 33.35
CA VAL A 14 -0.64 39.83 32.45
C VAL A 14 -1.18 39.19 31.17
N GLU A 15 -2.30 39.71 30.67
CA GLU A 15 -2.86 39.23 29.41
C GLU A 15 -1.85 39.37 28.26
N PRO A 16 -1.87 38.44 27.28
CA PRO A 16 -1.02 38.53 26.11
C PRO A 16 -1.17 39.89 25.43
N ARG A 17 -0.05 40.59 25.24
CA ARG A 17 -0.05 41.87 24.53
C ARG A 17 -0.63 41.68 23.13
N ALA A 18 -1.44 42.64 22.69
CA ALA A 18 -1.94 42.67 21.32
C ALA A 18 -0.78 42.53 20.30
N PRO A 19 -1.00 41.83 19.18
CA PRO A 19 0.00 41.67 18.14
C PRO A 19 0.49 43.03 17.65
N LEU A 20 1.79 43.15 17.37
CA LEU A 20 2.41 44.40 16.97
C LEU A 20 1.94 44.90 15.58
N SER A 21 1.31 44.03 14.78
CA SER A 21 0.63 44.36 13.52
C SER A 21 -0.21 43.17 13.02
N ASP A 22 -1.04 43.39 12.01
CA ASP A 22 -1.81 42.32 11.34
C ASP A 22 -0.94 41.21 10.74
N LEU A 23 0.32 41.50 10.41
CA LEU A 23 1.28 40.50 9.91
C LEU A 23 1.71 39.50 10.99
N ALA A 24 1.59 39.87 12.27
CA ALA A 24 1.88 38.98 13.39
C ALA A 24 0.69 38.07 13.74
N LEU A 25 -0.49 38.30 13.14
CA LEU A 25 -1.59 37.36 13.21
C LEU A 25 -1.29 36.19 12.30
N ALA A 26 -1.20 34.98 12.87
CA ALA A 26 -1.26 33.76 12.09
C ALA A 26 -2.66 33.66 11.47
N GLY A 27 -2.83 34.26 10.28
CA GLY A 27 -4.05 34.12 9.50
C GLY A 27 -4.34 32.63 9.28
N PRO A 28 -5.63 32.24 9.16
CA PRO A 28 -5.98 30.86 8.88
C PRO A 28 -5.18 30.38 7.66
N PRO A 29 -4.59 29.16 7.72
CA PRO A 29 -3.76 28.69 6.63
C PRO A 29 -4.57 28.80 5.34
N LYS A 30 -4.02 29.52 4.35
CA LYS A 30 -4.66 29.68 3.04
C LYS A 30 -5.12 28.29 2.64
N PRO A 31 -6.44 28.07 2.36
CA PRO A 31 -6.88 26.77 1.91
C PRO A 31 -5.98 26.44 0.75
N ARG A 32 -5.24 25.33 0.84
CA ARG A 32 -4.48 24.83 -0.29
C ARG A 32 -5.55 24.51 -1.32
N GLY A 33 -5.92 25.51 -2.14
CA GLY A 33 -6.75 25.30 -3.31
C GLY A 33 -6.08 24.13 -3.98
N ARG A 34 -6.82 23.01 -4.12
CA ARG A 34 -6.30 21.74 -4.62
C ARG A 34 -5.35 22.10 -5.75
N ARG A 35 -4.02 22.06 -5.51
CA ARG A 35 -3.08 22.17 -6.62
C ARG A 35 -3.59 21.09 -7.55
N ALA A 36 -3.92 21.45 -8.80
CA ALA A 36 -4.49 20.54 -9.77
C ALA A 36 -3.50 19.39 -9.94
N VAL A 37 -3.64 18.38 -9.09
CA VAL A 37 -2.87 17.15 -9.09
C VAL A 37 -3.56 16.30 -10.13
N ASP A 38 -3.33 16.66 -11.40
CA ASP A 38 -3.96 16.07 -12.58
C ASP A 38 -5.47 15.88 -12.40
N ASP A 39 -6.26 16.90 -12.77
CA ASP A 39 -7.74 16.85 -12.78
C ASP A 39 -8.27 15.96 -13.92
N TRP A 40 -7.74 14.73 -14.00
CA TRP A 40 -8.12 13.71 -14.96
C TRP A 40 -9.49 13.09 -14.64
N GLY A 41 -10.11 13.46 -13.51
CA GLY A 41 -11.49 13.13 -13.17
C GLY A 41 -11.73 11.68 -12.73
N GLY A 42 -10.69 10.93 -12.38
CA GLY A 42 -10.81 9.53 -11.93
C GLY A 42 -11.02 9.37 -10.41
N THR A 43 -11.79 8.35 -10.02
CA THR A 43 -11.96 7.92 -8.62
C THR A 43 -10.66 7.32 -8.10
N LYS A 44 -10.18 7.80 -6.96
CA LYS A 44 -8.93 7.34 -6.34
C LYS A 44 -9.17 6.06 -5.54
N LEU A 45 -8.55 4.99 -5.99
CA LEU A 45 -8.51 3.70 -5.35
C LEU A 45 -7.25 3.60 -4.48
N PHE A 46 -7.45 3.61 -3.17
CA PHE A 46 -6.37 3.50 -2.20
C PHE A 46 -6.07 2.04 -1.89
N GLN A 47 -4.80 1.74 -1.58
CA GLN A 47 -4.33 0.38 -1.27
C GLN A 47 -4.77 -0.68 -2.30
N PRO A 48 -4.57 -0.43 -3.61
CA PRO A 48 -5.05 -1.35 -4.63
C PRO A 48 -4.35 -2.70 -4.56
N VAL A 49 -5.15 -3.76 -4.62
CA VAL A 49 -4.69 -5.14 -4.69
C VAL A 49 -4.76 -5.59 -6.15
N ALA A 50 -3.63 -5.99 -6.72
CA ALA A 50 -3.63 -6.60 -8.05
C ALA A 50 -3.95 -8.11 -7.94
N ALA A 51 -5.12 -8.51 -8.43
CA ALA A 51 -5.53 -9.92 -8.53
C ALA A 51 -4.88 -10.62 -9.74
N ALA A 52 -4.71 -9.90 -10.85
CA ALA A 52 -3.96 -10.33 -12.04
C ALA A 52 -3.27 -9.12 -12.69
N ALA A 53 -2.46 -9.31 -13.73
CA ALA A 53 -1.81 -8.19 -14.42
C ALA A 53 -2.85 -7.40 -15.24
N GLY A 54 -3.30 -6.27 -14.71
CA GLY A 54 -4.41 -5.48 -15.26
C GLY A 54 -5.75 -5.62 -14.54
N LEU A 55 -5.81 -6.35 -13.42
CA LEU A 55 -7.01 -6.46 -12.58
C LEU A 55 -6.73 -5.92 -11.17
N ILE A 56 -7.46 -4.90 -10.76
CA ILE A 56 -7.30 -4.17 -9.50
C ILE A 56 -8.56 -4.32 -8.64
N GLU A 57 -8.37 -4.59 -7.36
CA GLU A 57 -9.41 -4.61 -6.34
C GLU A 57 -9.09 -3.58 -5.25
N ALA A 58 -10.04 -2.68 -4.96
CA ALA A 58 -9.86 -1.62 -3.96
C ALA A 58 -11.20 -0.95 -3.63
N ASN A 59 -11.43 -0.58 -2.37
CA ASN A 59 -12.60 0.21 -1.95
C ASN A 59 -13.96 -0.36 -2.45
N GLY A 60 -14.08 -1.69 -2.57
CA GLY A 60 -15.28 -2.37 -3.08
C GLY A 60 -15.36 -2.45 -4.61
N TYR A 61 -14.47 -1.79 -5.35
CA TYR A 61 -14.36 -1.89 -6.80
C TYR A 61 -13.56 -3.11 -7.23
N SER A 62 -13.99 -3.73 -8.33
CA SER A 62 -13.19 -4.66 -9.12
C SER A 62 -13.01 -4.06 -10.52
N VAL A 63 -11.78 -3.69 -10.88
CA VAL A 63 -11.48 -2.91 -12.09
C VAL A 63 -10.50 -3.66 -12.98
N THR A 64 -10.92 -3.95 -14.20
CA THR A 64 -10.03 -4.35 -15.30
C THR A 64 -9.52 -3.11 -16.01
N VAL A 65 -8.22 -3.00 -16.23
CA VAL A 65 -7.64 -1.92 -17.03
C VAL A 65 -8.11 -2.08 -18.47
N SER A 66 -8.67 -1.02 -19.05
CA SER A 66 -9.20 -1.05 -20.41
C SER A 66 -8.10 -1.04 -21.48
N GLY A 67 -8.40 -1.58 -22.67
CA GLY A 67 -7.51 -1.57 -23.83
C GLY A 67 -6.39 -2.62 -23.80
N ILE A 68 -6.41 -3.53 -22.82
CA ILE A 68 -5.45 -4.62 -22.69
C ILE A 68 -6.17 -5.96 -22.52
N ASP A 69 -5.51 -7.03 -22.94
CA ASP A 69 -5.87 -8.40 -22.57
C ASP A 69 -4.99 -8.81 -21.38
N ILE A 70 -5.66 -9.04 -20.25
CA ILE A 70 -5.00 -9.37 -18.98
C ILE A 70 -4.25 -10.69 -19.08
N VAL A 71 -3.08 -10.76 -18.44
CA VAL A 71 -2.41 -12.04 -18.19
C VAL A 71 -2.98 -12.60 -16.90
N ARG A 72 -3.71 -13.72 -17.01
CA ARG A 72 -4.37 -14.33 -15.85
C ARG A 72 -3.31 -14.84 -14.88
N GLN A 73 -3.64 -14.87 -13.59
CA GLN A 73 -2.69 -15.29 -12.57
C GLN A 73 -2.16 -16.72 -12.80
N ASP A 74 -3.02 -17.62 -13.26
CA ASP A 74 -2.75 -19.04 -13.53
C ASP A 74 -2.15 -19.28 -14.93
N GLU A 75 -1.93 -18.22 -15.70
CA GLU A 75 -1.42 -18.34 -17.05
C GLU A 75 0.04 -18.81 -17.08
N THR A 76 0.31 -19.70 -18.02
CA THR A 76 1.62 -20.29 -18.26
C THR A 76 2.06 -19.98 -19.68
N CYS A 77 3.32 -19.58 -19.83
CA CYS A 77 3.91 -19.22 -21.12
C CYS A 77 4.98 -20.23 -21.50
N THR A 78 5.09 -20.51 -22.80
CA THR A 78 6.08 -21.45 -23.34
C THR A 78 6.95 -20.70 -24.34
N GLU A 79 8.26 -20.61 -24.05
CA GLU A 79 9.25 -20.00 -24.94
C GLU A 79 10.50 -20.88 -24.96
N GLY A 80 11.02 -21.20 -26.16
CA GLY A 80 12.21 -22.04 -26.30
C GLY A 80 12.07 -23.44 -25.68
N GLY A 81 10.87 -24.00 -25.68
CA GLY A 81 10.56 -25.33 -25.10
C GLY A 81 10.47 -25.35 -23.58
N LYS A 82 10.63 -24.22 -22.89
CA LYS A 82 10.48 -24.10 -21.44
C LYS A 82 9.15 -23.44 -21.10
N SER A 83 8.36 -24.14 -20.29
CA SER A 83 7.10 -23.65 -19.74
C SER A 83 7.34 -22.98 -18.39
N TRP A 84 6.73 -21.82 -18.14
CA TRP A 84 6.91 -21.08 -16.89
C TRP A 84 5.66 -20.27 -16.50
N ALA A 85 5.48 -20.07 -15.19
CA ALA A 85 4.32 -19.40 -14.59
C ALA A 85 4.34 -17.87 -14.82
N CYS A 86 4.12 -17.46 -16.07
CA CYS A 86 4.19 -16.06 -16.47
C CYS A 86 3.10 -15.20 -15.83
N GLY A 87 1.93 -15.77 -15.56
CA GLY A 87 0.83 -15.10 -14.85
C GLY A 87 1.23 -14.64 -13.44
N ILE A 88 1.86 -15.51 -12.67
CA ILE A 88 2.36 -15.18 -11.32
C ILE A 88 3.40 -14.06 -11.40
N ARG A 89 4.30 -14.10 -12.39
CA ARG A 89 5.33 -13.08 -12.56
C ARG A 89 4.74 -11.74 -13.00
N ALA A 90 3.79 -11.75 -13.92
CA ALA A 90 3.09 -10.55 -14.39
C ALA A 90 2.29 -9.89 -13.26
N ARG A 91 1.54 -10.68 -12.48
CA ARG A 91 0.85 -10.20 -11.27
C ARG A 91 1.84 -9.59 -10.27
N THR A 92 2.98 -10.23 -10.05
CA THR A 92 4.01 -9.75 -9.10
C THR A 92 4.64 -8.43 -9.55
N ALA A 93 4.94 -8.30 -10.85
CA ALA A 93 5.43 -7.06 -11.43
C ALA A 93 4.39 -5.93 -11.27
N PHE A 94 3.11 -6.23 -11.54
CA PHE A 94 2.04 -5.26 -11.38
C PHE A 94 1.82 -4.85 -9.92
N ARG A 95 1.83 -5.79 -8.97
CA ARG A 95 1.80 -5.48 -7.52
C ARG A 95 2.95 -4.56 -7.11
N SER A 96 4.14 -4.80 -7.64
CA SER A 96 5.32 -3.95 -7.39
C SER A 96 5.13 -2.55 -7.97
N PHE A 97 4.48 -2.44 -9.12
CA PHE A 97 4.12 -1.17 -9.75
C PHE A 97 2.97 -0.42 -9.05
N LEU A 98 2.13 -1.10 -8.28
CA LEU A 98 1.11 -0.43 -7.47
C LEU A 98 1.60 -0.04 -6.06
N ARG A 99 2.74 -0.59 -5.62
CA ARG A 99 3.19 -0.51 -4.23
C ARG A 99 3.31 0.93 -3.73
N GLY A 100 2.58 1.22 -2.65
CA GLY A 100 2.61 2.51 -1.94
C GLY A 100 1.95 3.66 -2.70
N ARG A 101 1.19 3.38 -3.77
CA ARG A 101 0.58 4.39 -4.62
C ARG A 101 -0.93 4.18 -4.74
N ALA A 102 -1.67 5.27 -4.73
CA ALA A 102 -3.09 5.24 -5.11
C ALA A 102 -3.19 5.24 -6.65
N VAL A 103 -4.14 4.47 -7.17
CA VAL A 103 -4.46 4.45 -8.60
C VAL A 103 -5.77 5.20 -8.81
N ALA A 104 -5.80 6.13 -9.75
CA ALA A 104 -7.04 6.79 -10.16
C ALA A 104 -7.61 5.99 -11.34
N CYS A 105 -8.88 5.61 -11.29
CA CYS A 105 -9.55 4.95 -12.42
C CYS A 105 -10.84 5.69 -12.79
N LYS A 106 -11.21 5.69 -14.07
CA LYS A 106 -12.48 6.26 -14.55
C LYS A 106 -13.64 5.30 -14.25
N VAL A 107 -14.00 5.20 -12.98
CA VAL A 107 -15.14 4.41 -12.48
C VAL A 107 -16.16 5.33 -11.82
N PRO A 108 -17.45 4.94 -11.76
CA PRO A 108 -18.47 5.69 -11.04
C PRO A 108 -18.07 5.97 -9.58
N PRO A 109 -18.55 7.07 -8.97
CA PRO A 109 -18.21 7.43 -7.58
C PRO A 109 -18.75 6.42 -6.56
N GLU A 110 -19.75 5.62 -6.94
CA GLU A 110 -20.29 4.54 -6.13
C GLU A 110 -19.78 3.20 -6.65
N ALA A 111 -19.27 2.38 -5.73
CA ALA A 111 -18.84 1.03 -6.04
C ALA A 111 -20.06 0.11 -6.14
N ASP A 112 -20.32 -0.41 -7.33
CA ASP A 112 -20.93 -1.72 -7.44
C ASP A 112 -19.80 -2.76 -7.40
N ARG A 113 -20.03 -3.92 -6.78
CA ARG A 113 -19.01 -5.00 -6.77
C ARG A 113 -18.83 -5.65 -8.15
N ALA A 114 -19.37 -5.04 -9.19
CA ALA A 114 -19.29 -5.55 -10.54
C ALA A 114 -17.86 -5.33 -11.08
N LEU A 115 -17.49 -6.17 -12.04
CA LEU A 115 -16.23 -6.01 -12.75
C LEU A 115 -16.38 -4.90 -13.79
N ILE A 116 -15.63 -3.81 -13.63
CA ILE A 116 -15.69 -2.64 -14.52
C ILE A 116 -14.40 -2.55 -15.35
N ALA A 117 -14.52 -2.39 -16.67
CA ALA A 117 -13.38 -2.05 -17.52
C ALA A 117 -13.18 -0.53 -17.54
N ALA A 118 -12.03 -0.03 -17.09
CA ALA A 118 -11.77 1.40 -17.00
C ALA A 118 -10.32 1.77 -17.32
N GLU A 119 -10.11 2.99 -17.81
CA GLU A 119 -8.79 3.59 -17.85
C GLU A 119 -8.31 3.82 -16.42
N CYS A 120 -7.02 3.59 -16.15
CA CYS A 120 -6.41 3.78 -14.84
C CYS A 120 -5.05 4.47 -14.95
N ARG A 121 -4.73 5.35 -13.99
CA ARG A 121 -3.49 6.14 -13.94
C ARG A 121 -2.90 6.24 -12.54
N ILE A 122 -1.58 6.40 -12.47
CA ILE A 122 -0.83 6.73 -11.27
C ILE A 122 -0.11 8.06 -11.51
N GLY A 123 -0.68 9.16 -11.00
CA GLY A 123 -0.26 10.49 -11.41
C GLY A 123 -0.41 10.65 -12.92
N LYS A 124 0.72 10.84 -13.61
CA LYS A 124 0.78 10.98 -15.09
C LYS A 124 1.02 9.67 -15.83
N LEU A 125 1.27 8.58 -15.11
CA LEU A 125 1.58 7.28 -15.71
C LEU A 125 0.29 6.55 -16.06
N ASP A 126 0.17 6.17 -17.33
CA ASP A 126 -0.91 5.30 -17.80
C ASP A 126 -0.61 3.83 -17.43
N VAL A 127 -1.53 3.21 -16.69
CA VAL A 127 -1.35 1.85 -16.19
C VAL A 127 -1.41 0.83 -17.32
N GLY A 128 -2.30 1.00 -18.29
CA GLY A 128 -2.46 0.10 -19.42
C GLY A 128 -1.22 0.14 -20.32
N GLN A 129 -0.74 1.35 -20.60
CA GLN A 129 0.51 1.55 -21.35
C GLN A 129 1.70 0.89 -20.65
N TRP A 130 1.88 1.13 -19.34
CA TRP A 130 2.99 0.52 -18.59
C TRP A 130 2.93 -1.01 -18.63
N LEU A 131 1.74 -1.60 -18.45
CA LEU A 131 1.57 -3.06 -18.50
C LEU A 131 1.99 -3.63 -19.85
N VAL A 132 1.55 -3.01 -20.95
CA VAL A 132 1.86 -3.47 -22.30
C VAL A 132 3.32 -3.23 -22.68
N GLU A 133 3.87 -2.05 -22.43
CA GLU A 133 5.26 -1.69 -22.76
C GLU A 133 6.30 -2.58 -22.06
N ASN A 134 5.95 -3.11 -20.89
CA ASN A 134 6.78 -4.02 -20.11
C ASN A 134 6.48 -5.50 -20.39
N GLY A 135 5.51 -5.80 -21.26
CA GLY A 135 5.10 -7.15 -21.62
C GLY A 135 4.39 -7.90 -20.50
N TRP A 136 3.72 -7.21 -19.59
CA TRP A 136 2.89 -7.82 -18.53
C TRP A 136 1.41 -7.91 -18.88
N ALA A 137 1.00 -7.31 -20.00
CA ALA A 137 -0.29 -7.50 -20.64
C ALA A 137 -0.15 -7.49 -22.16
N ARG A 138 -1.16 -8.00 -22.88
CA ARG A 138 -1.23 -7.90 -24.34
C ARG A 138 -2.11 -6.70 -24.69
N ALA A 139 -1.81 -6.01 -25.78
CA ALA A 139 -2.69 -4.94 -26.26
C ALA A 139 -3.89 -5.57 -26.97
N THR A 140 -5.10 -5.10 -26.65
CA THR A 140 -6.30 -5.48 -27.42
C THR A 140 -6.16 -4.96 -28.85
N ALA A 141 -6.58 -5.75 -29.83
CA ALA A 141 -6.50 -5.38 -31.25
C ALA A 141 -7.25 -4.06 -31.53
N GLY A 142 -6.59 -3.13 -32.25
CA GLY A 142 -7.14 -1.80 -32.53
C GLY A 142 -7.21 -0.86 -31.32
N GLY A 143 -6.67 -1.27 -30.17
CA GLY A 143 -6.61 -0.46 -28.96
C GLY A 143 -5.48 0.58 -28.96
N PRO A 144 -5.40 1.43 -27.93
CA PRO A 144 -4.42 2.52 -27.85
C PRO A 144 -2.97 2.04 -27.65
N TYR A 145 -2.77 0.78 -27.24
CA TYR A 145 -1.45 0.26 -26.85
C TYR A 145 -0.82 -0.70 -27.88
N VAL A 146 -1.38 -0.81 -29.09
CA VAL A 146 -0.89 -1.77 -30.12
C VAL A 146 0.60 -1.59 -30.40
N GLU A 147 1.03 -0.35 -30.67
CA GLU A 147 2.44 -0.06 -30.97
C GLU A 147 3.38 -0.42 -29.79
N ALA A 148 2.95 -0.13 -28.56
CA ALA A 148 3.68 -0.51 -27.36
C ALA A 148 3.79 -2.04 -27.21
N GLY A 149 2.72 -2.76 -27.55
CA GLY A 149 2.67 -4.21 -27.50
C GLY A 149 3.60 -4.87 -28.52
N ASP A 150 3.64 -4.33 -29.73
CA ASP A 150 4.54 -4.80 -30.78
C ASP A 150 6.00 -4.58 -30.40
N LYS A 151 6.32 -3.42 -29.83
CA LYS A 151 7.65 -3.12 -29.28
C LYS A 151 8.03 -4.07 -28.15
N ALA A 152 7.12 -4.36 -27.22
CA ALA A 152 7.37 -5.29 -26.12
C ALA A 152 7.60 -6.73 -26.61
N ARG A 153 6.86 -7.16 -27.63
CA ARG A 153 7.03 -8.47 -28.29
C ARG A 153 8.37 -8.56 -29.01
N ALA A 154 8.71 -7.55 -29.82
CA ALA A 154 9.99 -7.50 -30.54
C ALA A 154 11.19 -7.49 -29.59
N ALA A 155 11.06 -6.78 -28.45
CA ALA A 155 12.07 -6.73 -27.40
C ALA A 155 12.04 -7.92 -26.44
N LYS A 156 11.16 -8.92 -26.65
CA LYS A 156 11.00 -10.12 -25.79
C LYS A 156 10.85 -9.79 -24.31
N LYS A 157 10.01 -8.79 -24.00
CA LYS A 157 9.75 -8.35 -22.61
C LYS A 157 8.66 -9.17 -21.93
N GLY A 158 8.76 -9.29 -20.62
CA GLY A 158 7.72 -9.89 -19.78
C GLY A 158 7.31 -11.29 -20.24
N VAL A 159 6.03 -11.47 -20.57
CA VAL A 159 5.46 -12.75 -21.04
C VAL A 159 5.96 -13.18 -22.42
N PHE A 160 6.52 -12.25 -23.21
CA PHE A 160 7.13 -12.55 -24.52
C PHE A 160 8.61 -12.93 -24.41
N GLY A 161 9.16 -12.95 -23.20
CA GLY A 161 10.56 -13.27 -22.93
C GLY A 161 10.80 -14.74 -22.64
N ALA A 162 12.08 -15.10 -22.57
CA ALA A 162 12.51 -16.42 -22.14
C ALA A 162 12.11 -16.68 -20.67
N ALA A 163 11.89 -17.96 -20.36
CA ALA A 163 11.66 -18.41 -19.00
C ALA A 163 12.80 -17.92 -18.07
N PRO A 164 12.49 -17.41 -16.87
CA PRO A 164 13.51 -17.05 -15.90
C PRO A 164 14.37 -18.28 -15.56
N ASP A 165 15.67 -18.05 -15.39
CA ASP A 165 16.57 -19.08 -14.86
C ASP A 165 16.29 -19.27 -13.36
N LEU A 166 15.84 -20.46 -12.99
CA LEU A 166 15.55 -20.86 -11.62
C LEU A 166 16.63 -21.79 -11.04
N GLY A 167 17.71 -22.07 -11.78
CA GLY A 167 18.71 -23.08 -11.42
C GLY A 167 19.46 -22.82 -10.10
N GLY A 168 19.41 -21.59 -9.57
CA GLY A 168 20.04 -21.21 -8.31
C GLY A 168 19.09 -21.08 -7.11
N LEU A 169 17.79 -21.37 -7.27
CA LEU A 169 16.82 -21.27 -6.18
C LEU A 169 16.83 -22.55 -5.33
N PRO A 170 16.72 -22.43 -3.99
CA PRO A 170 16.50 -23.60 -3.15
C PRO A 170 15.18 -24.29 -3.54
N PRO A 171 15.09 -25.62 -3.39
CA PRO A 171 13.86 -26.34 -3.67
C PRO A 171 12.71 -25.75 -2.84
N ALA A 172 11.50 -25.79 -3.41
CA ALA A 172 10.31 -25.36 -2.69
C ALA A 172 10.22 -26.13 -1.36
N PRO A 173 9.91 -25.46 -0.24
CA PRO A 173 9.74 -26.15 1.03
C PRO A 173 8.63 -27.19 0.88
N THR A 174 8.82 -28.36 1.47
CA THR A 174 7.78 -29.39 1.53
C THR A 174 6.53 -28.78 2.17
N PRO A 175 5.32 -28.98 1.59
CA PRO A 175 4.10 -28.47 2.18
C PRO A 175 3.93 -29.08 3.57
N VAL A 176 4.14 -28.26 4.60
CA VAL A 176 3.86 -28.63 5.98
C VAL A 176 2.37 -28.43 6.18
N ALA A 177 1.67 -29.49 6.63
CA ALA A 177 0.27 -29.36 7.00
C ALA A 177 0.12 -28.23 8.01
N ALA A 178 -0.79 -27.29 7.74
CA ALA A 178 -1.13 -26.27 8.72
C ALA A 178 -1.55 -26.99 10.01
N PRO A 179 -1.05 -26.57 11.19
CA PRO A 179 -1.49 -27.16 12.44
C PRO A 179 -3.00 -26.98 12.53
N THR A 180 -3.73 -28.09 12.65
CA THR A 180 -5.15 -28.06 12.97
C THR A 180 -5.30 -27.31 14.28
N ALA A 181 -5.96 -26.14 14.26
CA ALA A 181 -6.28 -25.43 15.49
C ALA A 181 -7.19 -26.33 16.33
N SER A 182 -6.63 -26.99 17.35
CA SER A 182 -7.38 -27.91 18.20
C SER A 182 -8.25 -27.18 19.23
N GLN A 183 -8.11 -25.85 19.38
CA GLN A 183 -8.88 -25.03 20.32
C GLN A 183 -9.15 -23.64 19.71
N PRO A 184 -10.31 -23.02 20.01
CA PRO A 184 -10.56 -21.63 19.69
C PRO A 184 -9.56 -20.73 20.43
N ILE A 185 -8.95 -19.79 19.70
CA ILE A 185 -7.95 -18.84 20.21
C ILE A 185 -8.55 -17.81 21.21
N LEU A 186 -9.86 -17.90 21.47
CA LEU A 186 -10.61 -16.99 22.34
C LEU A 186 -10.83 -17.53 23.76
N ASP A 187 -10.55 -18.80 24.02
CA ASP A 187 -10.60 -19.33 25.38
C ASP A 187 -9.20 -19.24 26.00
N ALA A 188 -9.01 -18.22 26.84
CA ALA A 188 -7.86 -18.17 27.74
C ALA A 188 -7.86 -19.45 28.60
N PRO A 189 -6.72 -20.16 28.76
CA PRO A 189 -6.69 -21.25 29.70
C PRO A 189 -7.00 -20.68 31.08
N ALA A 190 -8.00 -21.24 31.75
CA ALA A 190 -8.19 -21.02 33.17
C ALA A 190 -6.84 -21.27 33.84
N ILE A 191 -6.26 -20.21 34.38
CA ILE A 191 -5.00 -20.27 35.13
C ILE A 191 -5.30 -21.18 36.32
N ASP A 192 -4.65 -22.35 36.29
CA ASP A 192 -4.64 -23.28 37.39
C ASP A 192 -4.21 -22.53 38.65
N THR A 193 -5.02 -22.61 39.69
CA THR A 193 -4.84 -21.83 40.91
C THR A 193 -3.53 -22.27 41.58
N PRO A 194 -2.51 -21.41 41.74
CA PRO A 194 -1.32 -21.79 42.48
C PRO A 194 -1.68 -21.95 43.97
N PRO A 195 -1.17 -22.98 44.68
CA PRO A 195 -1.39 -23.11 46.10
C PRO A 195 -0.72 -21.94 46.83
N ALA A 196 -1.43 -21.44 47.84
CA ALA A 196 -1.08 -20.29 48.66
C ALA A 196 0.36 -20.39 49.21
N GLY A 197 1.14 -19.32 49.00
CA GLY A 197 2.45 -19.19 49.61
C GLY A 197 3.31 -18.13 48.95
N THR A 198 2.93 -16.86 49.04
CA THR A 198 3.91 -15.78 48.84
C THR A 198 3.52 -14.60 49.71
N GLU A 199 4.25 -14.43 50.82
CA GLU A 199 4.32 -13.15 51.51
C GLU A 199 4.89 -12.12 50.54
N ILE A 200 4.08 -11.13 50.20
CA ILE A 200 4.48 -10.01 49.38
C ILE A 200 5.23 -9.05 50.31
N THR A 201 6.56 -9.00 50.20
CA THR A 201 7.34 -7.95 50.86
C THR A 201 6.99 -6.60 50.21
N PRO A 202 6.52 -5.60 50.96
CA PRO A 202 6.24 -4.28 50.39
C PRO A 202 7.54 -3.58 49.98
N PRO A 203 7.53 -2.80 48.88
CA PRO A 203 8.69 -2.03 48.46
C PRO A 203 9.00 -0.92 49.48
N ALA A 204 10.29 -0.78 49.82
CA ALA A 204 10.78 0.27 50.69
C ALA A 204 10.65 1.66 50.02
N ASP A 205 10.23 2.64 50.81
CA ASP A 205 10.05 4.04 50.42
C ASP A 205 11.36 4.66 49.89
N GLN A 206 11.27 5.39 48.77
CA GLN A 206 12.38 6.18 48.24
C GLN A 206 12.56 7.47 49.08
N PRO A 207 13.80 7.88 49.43
CA PRO A 207 14.01 9.15 50.11
C PRO A 207 13.68 10.32 49.18
N ALA A 208 12.89 11.27 49.69
CA ALA A 208 12.58 12.51 49.00
C ALA A 208 13.84 13.36 48.75
N PRO A 209 13.93 14.09 47.62
CA PRO A 209 15.08 14.93 47.31
C PRO A 209 15.20 16.07 48.33
N ALA A 210 16.40 16.17 48.91
CA ALA A 210 16.80 17.30 49.74
C ALA A 210 16.79 18.59 48.92
N GLN A 211 16.27 19.64 49.54
CA GLN A 211 16.17 21.00 48.99
C GLN A 211 17.56 21.63 48.76
#